data_AF-A0A2Z6EVZ7-F1
#
_entry.id   AF-A0A2Z6EVZ7-F1
#
_cell.length_a   1.000
_cell.length_b   1.000
_cell.length_c   1.000
_cell.angle_alpha   90.00
_cell.angle_beta   90.00
_cell.angle_gamma   90.00
#
_symmetry.space_group_name_H-M   'P 1'
#
loop_
_entity.id
_entity.type
_entity.pdbx_description
1 polymer ?
#
loop_
_entity_poly.entity_id
_entity_poly.type
_entity_poly.pdbx_seq_one_letter_code
_entity_poly.pdbx_strand_id
1 'polypeptide(L)'
;MVGVLVHQLTGWPAPLVMLGLAVLIKLTVTLSSGLEEGAYLMHHFFTKAAAYPVLFVLGLTLTPWQVLLSVLTPVYLITIVVTVLTLALVGLIVGRWAGLNPIESALINVCHSGMGSVGDMAILTSAHRMHLMPFAQLATRMGGALTIVIALMMFSVYQN
;
A
#
# COMPACT_ATOMS: atom_id res chain seq x y z
N MET A 1 -11.14 -7.79 14.43
CA MET A 1 -11.76 -9.10 14.16
C MET A 1 -12.97 -9.00 13.23
N VAL A 2 -13.81 -7.95 13.31
CA VAL A 2 -14.96 -7.76 12.40
C VAL A 2 -14.56 -7.73 10.92
N GLY A 3 -13.47 -7.06 10.53
CA GLY A 3 -13.01 -7.04 9.14
C GLY A 3 -12.59 -8.41 8.59
N VAL A 4 -12.10 -9.32 9.45
CA VAL A 4 -11.75 -10.70 9.05
C VAL A 4 -13.00 -11.56 8.91
N LEU A 5 -14.00 -11.37 9.79
CA LEU A 5 -15.30 -12.04 9.70
C LEU A 5 -16.06 -11.64 8.43
N VAL A 6 -16.04 -10.36 8.09
CA VAL A 6 -16.68 -9.86 6.86
C VAL A 6 -15.90 -10.30 5.62
N HIS A 7 -14.57 -10.43 5.69
CA HIS A 7 -13.78 -11.03 4.60
C HIS A 7 -14.20 -12.47 4.29
N GLN A 8 -14.44 -13.30 5.32
CA GLN A 8 -14.88 -14.69 5.14
C GLN A 8 -16.28 -14.80 4.52
N LEU A 9 -17.14 -13.79 4.70
CA LEU A 9 -18.49 -13.77 4.15
C LEU A 9 -18.58 -13.15 2.74
N THR A 10 -17.68 -12.23 2.39
CA THR A 10 -17.79 -11.42 1.16
C THR A 10 -16.66 -11.66 0.16
N GLY A 11 -15.54 -12.25 0.57
CA GLY A 11 -14.34 -12.42 -0.27
C GLY A 11 -13.51 -11.14 -0.47
N TRP A 12 -13.95 -9.98 0.05
CA TRP A 12 -13.26 -8.70 -0.10
C TRP A 12 -12.03 -8.59 0.80
N PRO A 13 -10.89 -8.02 0.35
CA PRO A 13 -9.66 -7.94 1.14
C PRO A 13 -9.90 -7.38 2.56
N ALA A 14 -9.52 -8.13 3.59
CA ALA A 14 -9.80 -7.77 4.98
C ALA A 14 -9.36 -6.33 5.38
N PRO A 15 -8.20 -5.80 4.92
CA PRO A 15 -7.81 -4.41 5.22
C PRO A 15 -8.75 -3.36 4.59
N LEU A 16 -9.28 -3.62 3.39
CA LEU A 16 -10.20 -2.73 2.69
C LEU A 16 -11.54 -2.65 3.42
N VAL A 17 -12.05 -3.81 3.85
CA VAL A 17 -13.27 -3.91 4.65
C VAL A 17 -13.10 -3.22 6.01
N MET A 18 -11.94 -3.42 6.65
CA MET A 18 -11.63 -2.75 7.91
C MET A 18 -11.59 -1.23 7.77
N LEU A 19 -10.97 -0.71 6.70
CA LEU A 19 -10.93 0.73 6.41
C LEU A 19 -12.33 1.27 6.13
N GLY A 20 -13.11 0.59 5.30
CA GLY A 20 -14.48 0.98 5.00
C GLY A 20 -15.37 1.04 6.25
N LEU A 21 -15.28 0.03 7.12
CA LEU A 21 -16.00 0.02 8.40
C LEU A 21 -15.55 1.17 9.31
N ALA A 22 -14.24 1.44 9.40
CA ALA A 22 -13.74 2.55 10.23
C ALA A 22 -14.27 3.90 9.74
N VAL A 23 -14.32 4.13 8.42
CA VAL A 23 -14.90 5.33 7.83
C VAL A 23 -16.41 5.40 8.09
N LEU A 24 -17.14 4.30 7.90
CA LEU A 24 -18.58 4.25 8.17
C LEU A 24 -18.91 4.58 9.63
N ILE A 25 -18.16 4.03 10.58
CA ILE A 25 -18.33 4.34 12.00
C ILE A 25 -18.06 5.83 12.24
N LYS A 26 -16.99 6.39 11.66
CA LYS A 26 -16.66 7.80 11.83
C LYS A 26 -17.71 8.75 11.24
N LEU A 27 -18.43 8.34 10.19
CA LEU A 27 -19.49 9.13 9.57
C LEU A 27 -20.86 8.98 10.25
N THR A 28 -21.16 7.80 10.80
CA THR A 28 -22.50 7.48 11.34
C THR A 28 -22.59 7.56 12.86
N VAL A 29 -21.46 7.42 13.57
CA VAL A 29 -21.40 7.41 15.02
C VAL A 29 -20.58 8.62 15.50
N THR A 30 -21.16 9.41 16.41
CA THR A 30 -20.41 10.42 17.16
C THR A 30 -19.45 9.73 18.12
N LEU A 31 -18.20 9.56 17.69
CA LEU A 31 -17.12 9.07 18.53
C LEU A 31 -16.78 10.12 19.59
N SER A 32 -16.59 9.70 20.84
CA SER A 32 -16.10 10.61 21.88
C SER A 32 -14.68 11.04 21.56
N SER A 33 -14.34 12.30 21.86
CA SER A 33 -13.01 12.87 21.60
C SER A 33 -11.88 12.03 22.22
N GLY A 34 -12.09 11.48 23.42
CA GLY A 34 -11.12 10.61 24.08
C GLY A 34 -10.87 9.28 23.36
N LEU A 35 -11.86 8.72 22.65
CA LEU A 35 -11.68 7.49 21.89
C LEU A 35 -10.89 7.74 20.59
N GLU A 36 -11.15 8.86 19.92
CA GLU A 36 -10.40 9.25 18.72
C GLU A 36 -8.94 9.57 19.05
N GLU A 37 -8.71 10.31 20.14
CA GLU A 37 -7.38 10.66 20.60
C GLU A 37 -6.59 9.43 21.09
N GLY A 38 -7.26 8.51 21.80
CA GLY A 38 -6.68 7.22 22.18
C GLY A 38 -6.30 6.37 20.97
N ALA A 39 -7.14 6.31 19.94
CA ALA A 39 -6.84 5.60 18.70
C ALA A 39 -5.66 6.24 17.95
N TYR A 40 -5.61 7.57 17.90
CA TYR A 40 -4.49 8.31 17.32
C TYR A 40 -3.18 8.05 18.08
N LEU A 41 -3.22 8.06 19.41
CA LEU A 41 -2.05 7.78 20.25
C LEU A 41 -1.52 6.36 20.03
N MET A 42 -2.42 5.37 19.98
CA MET A 42 -2.05 3.98 19.66
C MET A 42 -1.43 3.88 18.27
N HIS A 43 -2.03 4.53 17.26
CA HIS A 43 -1.46 4.56 15.92
C HIS A 43 -0.06 5.20 15.91
N HIS A 44 0.12 6.34 16.58
CA HIS A 44 1.41 7.02 16.67
C HIS A 44 2.47 6.17 17.38
N PHE A 45 2.09 5.51 18.47
CA PHE A 45 2.97 4.60 19.21
C PHE A 45 3.44 3.44 18.33
N PHE A 46 2.51 2.73 17.66
CA PHE A 46 2.87 1.59 16.80
C PHE A 46 3.69 2.02 15.59
N THR A 47 3.36 3.15 14.95
CA THR A 47 4.14 3.64 13.81
C THR A 47 5.55 4.06 14.19
N LYS A 48 5.79 4.59 15.40
CA LYS A 48 7.15 4.93 15.85
C LYS A 48 7.93 3.75 16.41
N ALA A 49 7.31 2.94 17.26
CA ALA A 49 8.01 1.89 18.00
C ALA A 49 8.08 0.57 17.21
N ALA A 50 7.00 0.19 16.53
CA ALA A 50 6.89 -1.13 15.91
C ALA A 50 7.30 -1.16 14.43
N ALA A 51 7.35 -0.01 13.75
CA ALA A 51 7.65 0.01 12.31
C ALA A 51 8.99 -0.62 11.94
N TYR A 52 10.09 -0.16 12.55
CA TYR A 52 11.42 -0.68 12.25
C TYR A 52 11.60 -2.16 12.64
N PRO A 53 11.18 -2.62 13.84
CA PRO A 53 11.21 -4.04 14.19
C PRO A 53 10.41 -4.91 13.22
N VAL A 54 9.22 -4.48 12.83
CA VAL A 54 8.35 -5.22 11.90
C VAL A 54 9.02 -5.30 10.52
N LEU A 55 9.52 -4.19 9.99
CA LEU A 55 10.23 -4.19 8.70
C LEU A 55 11.46 -5.09 8.71
N PHE A 56 12.22 -5.11 9.82
CA PHE A 56 13.38 -5.99 9.97
C PHE A 56 12.98 -7.47 9.95
N VAL A 57 11.99 -7.87 10.76
CA VAL A 57 11.52 -9.26 10.81
C VAL A 57 10.94 -9.70 9.46
N LEU A 58 10.16 -8.84 8.81
CA LEU A 58 9.59 -9.14 7.50
C LEU A 58 10.67 -9.26 6.42
N GLY A 59 11.71 -8.41 6.48
CA GLY A 59 12.87 -8.51 5.60
C GLY A 59 13.61 -9.84 5.74
N LEU A 60 13.75 -10.36 6.97
CA LEU A 60 14.37 -11.66 7.23
C LEU A 60 13.50 -12.85 6.81
N THR A 61 12.19 -12.77 7.01
CA THR A 61 11.27 -13.91 6.88
C THR A 61 10.66 -14.05 5.49
N LEU A 62 10.34 -12.93 4.83
CA LEU A 62 9.62 -12.93 3.56
C LEU A 62 10.52 -12.79 2.33
N THR A 63 11.77 -12.34 2.50
CA THR A 63 12.69 -12.13 1.37
C THR A 63 13.39 -13.44 1.00
N PRO A 64 13.17 -14.01 -0.20
CA PRO A 64 13.93 -15.15 -0.66
C PRO A 64 15.33 -14.71 -1.09
N TRP A 65 16.26 -14.64 -0.13
CA TRP A 65 17.61 -14.10 -0.33
C TRP A 65 18.39 -14.78 -1.46
N GLN A 66 18.23 -16.08 -1.64
CA GLN A 66 18.90 -16.82 -2.71
C GLN A 66 18.40 -16.41 -4.10
N VAL A 67 17.10 -16.18 -4.24
CA VAL A 67 16.48 -15.73 -5.50
C VAL A 67 16.83 -14.27 -5.77
N LEU A 68 16.82 -13.42 -4.74
CA LEU A 68 17.21 -12.03 -4.87
C LEU A 68 18.65 -11.89 -5.42
N LEU A 69 19.57 -12.68 -4.86
CA LEU A 69 20.97 -12.65 -5.29
C LEU A 69 21.16 -13.19 -6.72
N SER A 70 20.35 -14.14 -7.17
CA SER A 70 20.46 -14.68 -8.53
C SER A 70 19.95 -13.74 -9.62
N VAL A 71 19.05 -12.81 -9.27
CA VAL A 71 18.50 -11.80 -10.20
C VAL A 71 19.20 -10.45 -10.12
N LEU A 72 20.25 -10.30 -9.30
CA LEU A 72 21.07 -9.09 -9.22
C LEU A 72 21.99 -8.93 -10.43
N THR A 73 21.39 -8.81 -11.62
CA THR A 73 22.09 -8.43 -12.84
C THR A 73 21.82 -6.96 -13.16
N PRO A 74 22.74 -6.27 -13.86
CA PRO A 74 22.54 -4.88 -14.26
C PRO A 74 21.24 -4.65 -15.04
N VAL A 75 20.83 -5.62 -15.85
CA VAL A 75 19.60 -5.54 -16.67
C VAL A 75 18.35 -5.46 -15.79
N TYR A 76 18.25 -6.33 -14.76
CA TYR A 76 17.11 -6.29 -13.84
C TYR A 76 17.12 -5.04 -12.97
N LEU A 77 18.30 -4.60 -12.50
CA LEU A 77 18.43 -3.36 -11.72
C LEU A 77 17.95 -2.14 -12.49
N ILE A 78 18.37 -1.99 -13.76
CA ILE A 78 17.92 -0.88 -14.61
C ILE A 78 16.41 -0.94 -14.79
N THR A 79 15.85 -2.12 -15.05
CA THR A 79 14.41 -2.31 -15.22
C THR A 79 13.63 -1.89 -13.97
N ILE A 80 14.09 -2.28 -12.79
CA ILE A 80 13.48 -1.90 -11.51
C ILE A 80 13.52 -0.38 -11.33
N VAL A 81 14.69 0.24 -11.51
CA VAL A 81 14.86 1.70 -11.36
C VAL A 81 13.95 2.46 -12.33
N VAL A 82 13.94 2.07 -13.60
CA VAL A 82 13.09 2.70 -14.62
C VAL A 82 11.61 2.53 -14.29
N THR A 83 11.19 1.36 -13.81
CA THR A 83 9.79 1.11 -13.42
C THR A 83 9.36 2.00 -12.26
N VAL A 84 10.17 2.08 -11.20
CA VAL A 84 9.88 2.92 -10.03
C VAL A 84 9.87 4.40 -10.40
N LEU A 85 10.83 4.85 -11.22
CA LEU A 85 10.86 6.24 -11.71
C LEU A 85 9.64 6.57 -12.59
N THR A 86 9.20 5.62 -13.42
CA THR A 86 8.00 5.78 -14.24
C THR A 86 6.77 5.94 -13.37
N LEU A 87 6.61 5.11 -12.33
CA LEU A 87 5.52 5.26 -11.37
C LEU A 87 5.58 6.60 -10.63
N ALA A 88 6.76 7.03 -10.18
CA ALA A 88 6.92 8.33 -9.54
C ALA A 88 6.53 9.49 -10.47
N LEU A 89 6.99 9.47 -11.72
CA LEU A 89 6.71 10.51 -12.71
C LEU A 89 5.22 10.56 -13.06
N VAL A 90 4.60 9.40 -13.33
CA VAL A 90 3.18 9.30 -13.64
C VAL A 90 2.35 9.79 -12.46
N GLY A 91 2.70 9.40 -11.23
CA GLY A 91 1.99 9.86 -10.04
C GLY A 91 2.11 11.37 -9.83
N LEU A 92 3.27 11.96 -10.16
CA LEU A 92 3.47 13.41 -10.09
C LEU A 92 2.61 14.15 -11.13
N ILE A 93 2.60 13.69 -12.38
CA ILE A 93 1.85 14.31 -13.48
C ILE A 93 0.34 14.18 -13.25
N VAL A 94 -0.14 12.96 -13.03
CA VAL A 94 -1.56 12.67 -12.84
C VAL A 94 -2.07 13.31 -11.55
N GLY A 95 -1.28 13.27 -10.47
CA GLY A 95 -1.61 13.94 -9.21
C GLY A 95 -1.80 15.44 -9.40
N ARG A 96 -0.92 16.09 -10.17
CA ARG A 96 -1.04 17.52 -10.48
C ARG A 96 -2.27 17.84 -11.34
N TRP A 97 -2.63 16.98 -12.29
CA TRP A 97 -3.86 17.12 -13.09
C TRP A 97 -5.13 16.95 -12.25
N ALA A 98 -5.10 16.04 -11.27
CA ALA A 98 -6.21 15.81 -10.35
C ALA A 98 -6.32 16.85 -9.22
N GLY A 99 -5.44 17.85 -9.18
CA GLY A 99 -5.44 18.88 -8.12
C GLY A 99 -4.92 18.38 -6.77
N LEU A 100 -4.25 17.22 -6.72
CA LEU A 100 -3.64 16.65 -5.53
C LEU A 100 -2.24 17.24 -5.31
N ASN A 101 -1.71 17.09 -4.09
CA ASN A 101 -0.29 17.38 -3.84
C ASN A 101 0.56 16.43 -4.70
N PRO A 102 1.36 16.93 -5.67
CA PRO A 102 2.05 16.07 -6.62
C PRO A 102 3.05 15.11 -5.96
N ILE A 103 3.65 15.52 -4.83
CA ILE A 103 4.61 14.69 -4.10
C ILE A 103 3.90 13.55 -3.39
N GLU A 104 2.79 13.83 -2.71
CA GLU A 104 2.03 12.81 -1.99
C GLU A 104 1.35 11.82 -2.95
N SER A 105 0.85 12.32 -4.10
CA SER A 105 0.29 11.48 -5.15
C SER A 105 1.36 10.59 -5.81
N ALA A 106 2.55 11.14 -6.08
CA ALA A 106 3.69 10.34 -6.55
C ALA A 106 4.05 9.26 -5.53
N LEU A 107 4.07 9.58 -4.24
CA LEU A 107 4.41 8.63 -3.19
C LEU A 107 3.41 7.48 -3.10
N ILE A 108 2.11 7.78 -3.15
CA ILE A 108 1.04 6.77 -3.19
C ILE A 108 1.16 5.90 -4.45
N ASN A 109 1.50 6.47 -5.60
CA ASN A 109 1.65 5.69 -6.83
C ASN A 109 2.90 4.79 -6.79
N VAL A 110 3.99 5.26 -6.19
CA VAL A 110 5.22 4.45 -5.99
C VAL A 110 4.95 3.26 -5.06
N CYS A 111 4.02 3.37 -4.11
CA CYS A 111 3.62 2.24 -3.26
C CYS A 111 3.16 1.00 -4.05
N HIS A 112 2.63 1.16 -5.27
CA HIS A 112 2.28 0.02 -6.14
C HIS A 112 3.49 -0.83 -6.58
N SER A 113 4.71 -0.29 -6.52
CA SER A 113 5.94 -1.06 -6.77
C SER A 113 6.37 -1.93 -5.59
N GLY A 114 5.82 -1.66 -4.40
CA GLY A 114 6.17 -2.33 -3.16
C GLY A 114 5.51 -3.70 -2.99
N MET A 115 6.04 -4.50 -2.07
CA MET A 115 5.48 -5.79 -1.68
C MET A 115 4.20 -5.61 -0.83
N GLY A 116 3.10 -5.23 -1.48
CA GLY A 116 1.81 -4.98 -0.83
C GLY A 116 1.90 -3.99 0.33
N SER A 117 1.10 -4.20 1.36
CA SER A 117 1.03 -3.31 2.53
C SER A 117 2.32 -3.20 3.35
N VAL A 118 3.24 -4.16 3.22
CA VAL A 118 4.57 -4.11 3.84
C VAL A 118 5.49 -3.18 3.07
N GLY A 119 5.46 -3.27 1.73
CA GLY A 119 6.15 -2.33 0.86
C GLY A 119 5.65 -0.90 1.04
N ASP A 120 4.32 -0.71 1.12
CA ASP A 120 3.71 0.59 1.41
C ASP A 120 4.27 1.18 2.71
N MET A 121 4.34 0.36 3.77
CA MET A 121 4.88 0.76 5.07
C MET A 121 6.35 1.15 4.97
N ALA A 122 7.18 0.39 4.25
CA ALA A 122 8.59 0.69 4.07
C ALA A 122 8.79 2.04 3.37
N ILE A 123 8.11 2.25 2.23
CA ILE A 123 8.20 3.48 1.43
C ILE A 123 7.74 4.69 2.24
N LEU A 124 6.59 4.59 2.92
CA LEU A 124 6.02 5.68 3.70
C LEU A 124 6.82 6.00 4.97
N THR A 125 7.42 4.99 5.59
CA THR A 125 8.33 5.17 6.73
C THR A 125 9.58 5.92 6.27
N SER A 126 10.19 5.51 5.15
CA SER A 126 11.34 6.22 4.56
C SER A 126 11.00 7.67 4.20
N ALA A 127 9.80 7.91 3.68
CA ALA A 127 9.33 9.24 3.32
C ALA A 127 8.85 10.10 4.50
N HIS A 128 8.79 9.54 5.72
CA HIS A 128 8.23 10.20 6.91
C HIS A 128 6.77 10.66 6.71
N ARG A 129 5.99 9.89 5.94
CA ARG A 129 4.61 10.21 5.54
C ARG A 129 3.60 9.12 5.92
N MET A 130 3.79 8.46 7.06
CA MET A 130 2.93 7.35 7.52
C MET A 130 1.44 7.67 7.65
N HIS A 131 1.06 8.95 7.75
CA HIS A 131 -0.34 9.37 7.70
C HIS A 131 -1.04 9.04 6.36
N LEU A 132 -0.28 8.80 5.29
CA LEU A 132 -0.81 8.39 3.98
C LEU A 132 -1.05 6.87 3.88
N MET A 133 -0.71 6.09 4.91
CA MET A 133 -0.84 4.62 4.89
C MET A 133 -2.24 4.12 4.53
N PRO A 134 -3.36 4.71 5.01
CA PRO A 134 -4.69 4.30 4.59
C PRO A 134 -4.93 4.47 3.08
N PHE A 135 -4.40 5.54 2.47
CA PHE A 135 -4.52 5.79 1.03
C PHE A 135 -3.63 4.85 0.22
N ALA A 136 -2.40 4.61 0.68
CA ALA A 136 -1.52 3.64 0.03
C ALA A 136 -2.12 2.22 0.07
N GLN A 137 -2.69 1.80 1.21
CA GLN A 137 -3.36 0.51 1.32
C GLN A 137 -4.56 0.37 0.38
N LEU A 138 -5.35 1.43 0.23
CA LEU A 138 -6.45 1.45 -0.73
C LEU A 138 -5.93 1.34 -2.17
N ALA A 139 -4.94 2.16 -2.52
CA ALA A 139 -4.33 2.21 -3.84
C ALA A 139 -3.71 0.86 -4.21
N THR A 140 -2.83 0.30 -3.38
CA THR A 140 -2.13 -0.96 -3.65
C THR A 140 -3.09 -2.14 -3.79
N ARG A 141 -4.18 -2.19 -3.00
CA ARG A 141 -5.15 -3.30 -3.08
C ARG A 141 -6.08 -3.17 -4.29
N MET A 142 -6.64 -1.99 -4.54
CA MET A 142 -7.53 -1.78 -5.68
C MET A 142 -6.76 -1.76 -7.00
N GLY A 143 -5.63 -1.07 -7.04
CA GLY A 143 -4.72 -1.01 -8.18
C GLY A 143 -4.15 -2.39 -8.53
N GLY A 144 -3.79 -3.20 -7.53
CA GLY A 144 -3.37 -4.59 -7.76
C GLY A 144 -4.47 -5.44 -8.40
N ALA A 145 -5.70 -5.38 -7.88
CA ALA A 145 -6.84 -6.09 -8.46
C ALA A 145 -7.12 -5.65 -9.91
N LEU A 146 -7.11 -4.34 -10.17
CA LEU A 146 -7.29 -3.79 -11.52
C LEU A 146 -6.19 -4.26 -12.47
N THR A 147 -4.93 -4.25 -12.02
CA THR A 147 -3.78 -4.71 -12.82
C THR A 147 -3.94 -6.17 -13.23
N ILE A 148 -4.39 -7.03 -12.31
CA ILE A 148 -4.65 -8.45 -12.61
C ILE A 148 -5.78 -8.59 -13.63
N VAL A 149 -6.88 -7.87 -13.47
CA VAL A 149 -8.02 -7.92 -14.40
C VAL A 149 -7.59 -7.50 -15.81
N ILE A 150 -6.83 -6.41 -15.94
CA ILE A 150 -6.30 -5.96 -17.24
C ILE A 150 -5.33 -6.99 -17.82
N ALA A 151 -4.41 -7.52 -17.02
CA ALA A 151 -3.46 -8.54 -17.47
C ALA A 151 -4.16 -9.80 -17.99
N LEU A 152 -5.20 -10.27 -17.30
CA LEU A 152 -6.00 -11.41 -17.73
C LEU A 152 -6.78 -11.13 -19.03
N MET A 153 -7.35 -9.92 -19.17
CA MET A 153 -8.00 -9.52 -20.43
C MET A 153 -7.01 -9.50 -21.60
N MET A 154 -5.82 -8.91 -21.40
CA MET A 154 -4.79 -8.87 -22.43
C MET A 154 -4.32 -10.28 -22.82
N PHE A 155 -4.14 -11.17 -21.83
CA PHE A 155 -3.75 -12.55 -22.08
C PHE A 155 -4.82 -13.33 -22.84
N SER A 156 -6.10 -13.12 -22.49
CA SER A 156 -7.24 -13.74 -23.18
C SER A 156 -7.35 -13.29 -24.64
N VAL A 157 -7.02 -12.03 -24.95
CA VAL A 157 -7.01 -11.53 -26.34
C VAL A 157 -5.84 -12.12 -27.12
N TYR A 158 -4.69 -12.35 -26.50
CA TYR A 158 -3.53 -12.95 -27.17
C TYR A 158 -3.70 -14.44 -27.49
N GLN A 159 -4.53 -15.16 -26.73
CA GLN A 159 -4.80 -16.58 -26.96
C GLN A 159 -5.85 -16.87 -28.07
N ASN A 160 -6.55 -15.84 -28.55
CA ASN A 160 -7.62 -15.95 -29.55
C ASN A 160 -7.14 -15.47 -30.93
#